data_AF-A0A8B7IS77-F1
#
_entry.id   AF-A0A8B7IS77-F1
#
_cell.length_a   1.000
_cell.length_b   1.000
_cell.length_c   1.000
_cell.angle_alpha   90.00
_cell.angle_beta   90.00
_cell.angle_gamma   90.00
#
_symmetry.space_group_name_H-M   'P 1'
#
loop_
_entity.id
_entity.type
_entity.pdbx_description
1 polymer ?
#
loop_
_entity_poly.entity_id
_entity_poly.type
_entity_poly.pdbx_seq_one_letter_code
_entity_poly.pdbx_strand_id
1 'polypeptide(L)'
;MADPIPYTESLAESLHVFRRFPLQDVRGIPLMEPIAQQWGLIESFQARPDDLLIATYPKAGTTWMQEIVDLILARGDTAKAHRAPTHIRIPFLEICSPPPV
;
A
#
# COMPACT_ATOMS: atom_id res chain seq x y z
N MET A 1 11.15 -17.71 33.44
CA MET A 1 10.84 -16.85 32.28
C MET A 1 11.74 -17.33 31.17
N ALA A 2 11.20 -17.77 30.04
CA ALA A 2 12.02 -18.20 28.90
C ALA A 2 12.72 -16.98 28.30
N ASP A 3 13.98 -17.12 27.92
CA ASP A 3 14.73 -16.06 27.24
C ASP A 3 14.05 -15.71 25.91
N PRO A 4 14.04 -14.43 25.50
CA PRO A 4 13.43 -14.03 24.23
C PRO A 4 14.14 -14.71 23.07
N ILE A 5 13.37 -15.33 22.17
CA ILE A 5 13.89 -15.92 20.94
C ILE A 5 14.66 -14.83 20.16
N PRO A 6 15.91 -15.11 19.73
CA PRO A 6 16.67 -14.19 18.89
C PRO A 6 15.88 -13.78 17.63
N TYR A 7 15.96 -12.50 17.26
CA TYR A 7 15.25 -11.95 16.10
C TYR A 7 15.46 -12.74 14.79
N THR A 8 16.67 -13.26 14.58
CA THR A 8 17.02 -14.09 13.43
C THR A 8 16.28 -15.43 13.40
N GLU A 9 16.08 -16.08 14.55
CA GLU A 9 15.32 -17.33 14.66
C GLU A 9 13.82 -17.06 14.48
N SER A 10 13.29 -16.00 15.10
CA SER A 10 11.92 -15.53 14.88
C SER A 10 11.63 -15.24 13.40
N LEU A 11 12.56 -14.62 12.70
CA LEU A 11 12.44 -14.38 11.27
C LEU A 11 12.43 -15.69 10.49
N ALA A 12 13.37 -16.60 10.77
CA ALA A 12 13.46 -17.89 10.10
C ALA A 12 12.18 -18.72 10.29
N GLU A 13 11.64 -18.75 11.51
CA GLU A 13 10.34 -19.35 11.80
C GLU A 13 9.21 -18.64 11.06
N SER A 14 9.27 -17.32 10.84
CA SER A 14 8.20 -16.60 10.13
C SER A 14 8.33 -16.67 8.60
N LEU A 15 9.43 -17.19 8.04
CA LEU A 15 9.66 -17.22 6.58
C LEU A 15 8.62 -18.06 5.84
N HIS A 16 8.07 -19.10 6.46
CA HIS A 16 7.00 -19.89 5.85
C HIS A 16 5.63 -19.18 5.91
N VAL A 17 5.50 -18.14 6.74
CA VAL A 17 4.28 -17.33 6.90
C VAL A 17 4.28 -16.16 5.92
N PHE A 18 5.45 -15.58 5.63
CA PHE A 18 5.57 -14.38 4.80
C PHE A 18 6.34 -14.65 3.51
N ARG A 19 5.63 -14.72 2.38
CA ARG A 19 6.24 -14.71 1.05
C ARG A 19 6.82 -13.33 0.75
N ARG A 20 8.14 -13.23 0.60
CA ARG A 20 8.79 -12.02 0.07
C ARG A 20 8.68 -12.01 -1.45
N PHE A 21 8.01 -11.01 -2.00
CA PHE A 21 7.93 -10.83 -3.44
C PHE A 21 9.27 -10.37 -4.00
N PRO A 22 9.76 -10.98 -5.10
CA PRO A 22 10.94 -10.48 -5.78
C PRO A 22 10.65 -9.12 -6.43
N LEU A 23 11.71 -8.34 -6.67
CA LEU A 23 11.63 -7.10 -7.43
C LEU A 23 11.80 -7.41 -8.93
N GLN A 24 11.01 -6.73 -9.77
CA GLN A 24 11.09 -6.80 -11.22
C GLN A 24 11.29 -5.39 -11.77
N ASP A 25 12.09 -5.28 -12.84
CA ASP A 25 12.32 -4.00 -13.50
C ASP A 25 11.11 -3.62 -14.35
N VAL A 26 10.63 -2.39 -14.15
CA VAL A 26 9.65 -1.76 -15.02
C VAL A 26 10.20 -0.39 -15.43
N ARG A 27 10.71 -0.29 -16.66
CA ARG A 27 11.30 0.93 -17.21
C ARG A 27 12.42 1.52 -16.32
N GLY A 28 13.28 0.66 -15.77
CA GLY A 28 14.39 1.08 -14.90
C GLY A 28 14.01 1.28 -13.43
N ILE A 29 12.75 1.00 -13.04
CA ILE A 29 12.28 1.11 -11.66
C ILE A 29 12.05 -0.30 -11.09
N PRO A 30 12.68 -0.66 -9.97
CA PRO A 30 12.44 -1.95 -9.33
C PRO A 30 11.12 -1.92 -8.55
N LEU A 31 10.14 -2.69 -9.01
CA LEU A 31 8.81 -2.82 -8.40
C LEU A 31 8.58 -4.23 -7.88
N MET A 32 7.72 -4.40 -6.86
CA MET A 32 7.32 -5.73 -6.37
C MET A 32 6.63 -6.52 -7.48
N GLU A 33 6.91 -7.83 -7.57
CA GLU A 33 6.37 -8.74 -8.60
C GLU A 33 4.86 -8.55 -8.89
N PRO A 34 3.94 -8.49 -7.90
CA PRO A 34 2.51 -8.34 -8.21
C PRO A 34 2.17 -7.02 -8.91
N ILE A 35 2.90 -5.94 -8.59
CA ILE A 35 2.72 -4.63 -9.20
C ILE A 35 3.26 -4.65 -10.63
N ALA A 36 4.45 -5.22 -10.83
CA ALA A 36 5.09 -5.33 -12.13
C ALA A 36 4.25 -6.18 -13.11
N GLN A 37 3.69 -7.30 -12.64
CA GLN A 37 2.83 -8.17 -13.45
C GLN A 37 1.55 -7.47 -13.91
N GLN A 38 1.03 -6.51 -13.14
CA GLN A 38 -0.22 -5.80 -13.45
C GLN A 38 0.01 -4.39 -14.05
N TRP A 39 1.26 -4.06 -14.40
CA TRP A 39 1.63 -2.71 -14.83
C TRP A 39 0.78 -2.18 -16.00
N GLY A 40 0.40 -3.04 -16.95
CA GLY A 40 -0.43 -2.64 -18.09
C GLY A 40 -1.81 -2.09 -17.71
N LEU A 41 -2.42 -2.57 -16.62
CA LEU A 41 -3.69 -2.00 -16.13
C LEU A 41 -3.48 -0.66 -15.44
N ILE A 42 -2.38 -0.53 -14.67
CA ILE A 42 -2.03 0.71 -13.98
C ILE A 42 -1.75 1.81 -15.01
N GLU A 43 -0.99 1.49 -16.06
CA GLU A 43 -0.63 2.42 -17.13
C GLU A 43 -1.83 2.86 -17.99
N SER A 44 -2.84 1.99 -18.14
CA SER A 44 -4.06 2.31 -18.90
C SER A 44 -5.15 3.00 -18.08
N PHE A 45 -4.94 3.19 -16.78
CA PHE A 45 -5.87 3.89 -15.89
C PHE A 45 -6.23 5.27 -16.45
N GLN A 46 -7.53 5.56 -16.49
CA GLN A 46 -8.07 6.84 -16.94
C GLN A 46 -8.51 7.66 -15.73
N ALA A 47 -7.70 8.64 -15.35
CA ALA A 47 -8.08 9.59 -14.30
C ALA A 47 -9.28 10.42 -14.73
N ARG A 48 -10.17 10.70 -13.77
CA ARG A 48 -11.26 11.66 -13.97
C ARG A 48 -10.77 13.08 -13.68
N PRO A 49 -11.40 14.11 -14.27
CA PRO A 49 -11.03 15.51 -14.00
C PRO A 49 -11.18 15.94 -12.53
N ASP A 50 -12.00 15.22 -11.75
CA ASP A 50 -12.27 15.49 -10.33
C ASP A 50 -11.48 14.59 -9.37
N ASP A 51 -10.60 13.73 -9.87
CA ASP A 51 -9.77 12.87 -9.03
C ASP A 51 -8.64 13.68 -8.34
N LEU A 52 -8.25 13.22 -7.15
CA LEU A 52 -7.12 13.75 -6.39
C LEU A 52 -6.08 12.63 -6.19
N LEU A 53 -4.84 12.89 -6.61
CA LEU A 53 -3.73 11.96 -6.44
C LEU A 53 -2.84 12.36 -5.25
N ILE A 54 -2.63 11.42 -4.33
CA ILE A 54 -1.60 11.52 -3.29
C ILE A 54 -0.40 10.69 -3.73
N ALA A 55 0.64 11.37 -4.22
CA ALA A 55 1.87 10.73 -4.70
C ALA A 55 3.03 11.00 -3.73
N THR A 56 3.67 9.93 -3.25
CA THR A 56 4.77 10.01 -2.29
C THR A 56 5.78 8.90 -2.55
N TYR A 57 7.07 9.16 -2.32
CA TYR A 57 8.02 8.07 -2.14
C TYR A 57 7.62 7.23 -0.91
N PRO A 58 7.78 5.90 -0.92
CA PRO A 58 7.37 5.06 0.20
C PRO A 58 7.93 5.58 1.53
N LYS A 59 7.05 5.61 2.54
CA LYS A 59 7.35 6.06 3.92
C LYS A 59 7.52 7.58 4.10
N ALA A 60 7.28 8.40 3.07
CA ALA A 60 7.33 9.86 3.17
C ALA A 60 6.04 10.51 3.75
N GLY A 61 5.25 9.76 4.53
CA GLY A 61 4.03 10.30 5.17
C GLY A 61 2.72 10.13 4.39
N THR A 62 2.62 9.13 3.50
CA THR A 62 1.41 8.84 2.70
C THR A 62 0.14 8.76 3.55
N THR A 63 0.16 7.94 4.62
CA THR A 63 -1.00 7.76 5.50
C THR A 63 -1.39 9.05 6.22
N TRP A 64 -0.41 9.87 6.61
CA TRP A 64 -0.70 11.15 7.26
C TRP A 64 -1.40 12.11 6.30
N MET A 65 -0.89 12.23 5.06
CA MET A 65 -1.50 13.05 4.03
C MET A 65 -2.91 12.54 3.65
N GLN A 66 -3.09 11.22 3.56
CA GLN A 66 -4.38 10.58 3.30
C GLN A 66 -5.45 11.01 4.33
N GLU A 67 -5.15 10.97 5.62
CA GLU A 67 -6.12 11.40 6.65
C GLU A 67 -6.41 12.91 6.63
N ILE A 68 -5.39 13.75 6.39
CA ILE A 68 -5.58 15.21 6.27
C ILE A 68 -6.52 15.51 5.11
N VAL A 69 -6.28 14.94 3.93
CA VAL A 69 -7.09 15.17 2.74
C VAL A 69 -8.52 14.66 2.94
N ASP A 70 -8.72 13.47 3.50
CA ASP A 70 -10.07 12.92 3.72
C ASP A 70 -10.87 13.77 4.71
N LEU A 71 -10.24 14.31 5.75
CA LEU A 71 -10.90 15.24 6.69
C LEU A 71 -11.29 16.57 6.02
N ILE A 72 -10.45 17.11 5.12
CA ILE A 72 -10.78 18.31 4.34
C ILE A 72 -11.99 18.04 3.43
N LEU A 73 -11.99 16.92 2.71
CA LEU A 73 -13.11 16.51 1.84
C LEU A 73 -14.39 16.25 2.64
N ALA A 74 -14.26 15.74 3.86
CA ALA A 74 -15.35 15.56 4.80
C ALA A 74 -15.81 16.86 5.50
N ARG A 75 -15.19 18.01 5.21
CA ARG A 75 -15.46 19.31 5.85
C ARG A 75 -15.29 19.27 7.38
N GLY A 76 -14.30 18.53 7.85
CA GLY A 76 -14.01 18.35 9.27
C GLY A 76 -14.90 17.33 9.99
N ASP A 77 -15.80 16.64 9.29
CA ASP A 77 -16.63 15.58 9.85
C ASP A 77 -15.80 14.30 10.08
N THR A 78 -15.42 14.07 11.33
CA THR A 78 -14.60 12.91 11.72
C THR A 78 -15.34 11.58 11.55
N ALA A 79 -16.67 11.55 11.70
CA ALA A 79 -17.44 10.32 11.50
C ALA A 79 -17.35 9.84 10.04
N LYS A 80 -17.39 10.77 9.08
CA LYS A 80 -17.15 10.46 7.66
C LYS A 80 -15.73 10.00 7.39
N ALA A 81 -14.73 10.59 8.05
CA ALA A 81 -13.33 10.17 7.90
C ALA A 81 -13.06 8.76 8.48
N HIS A 82 -13.85 8.32 9.46
CA HIS A 82 -13.76 6.99 10.08
C HIS A 82 -14.68 5.93 9.44
N ARG A 83 -15.29 6.21 8.29
CA ARG A 83 -16.25 5.30 7.62
C ARG A 83 -15.68 3.92 7.24
N ALA A 84 -14.36 3.82 7.04
CA ALA A 84 -13.67 2.59 6.65
C ALA A 84 -12.15 2.72 6.88
N PRO A 85 -11.37 1.62 6.82
CA PRO A 85 -9.91 1.68 6.81
C PRO A 85 -9.36 2.56 5.66
N THR A 86 -8.20 3.19 5.87
CA THR A 86 -7.62 4.18 4.92
C THR A 86 -7.45 3.63 3.51
N HIS A 87 -6.97 2.39 3.35
CA HIS A 87 -6.76 1.77 2.03
C HIS A 87 -8.06 1.47 1.28
N ILE A 88 -9.21 1.44 1.97
CA ILE A 88 -10.54 1.30 1.35
C ILE A 88 -11.08 2.68 0.94
N ARG A 89 -10.85 3.70 1.78
CA ARG A 89 -11.27 5.08 1.50
C ARG A 89 -10.48 5.71 0.36
N ILE A 90 -9.17 5.45 0.34
CA ILE A 90 -8.21 6.02 -0.59
C ILE A 90 -7.43 4.83 -1.18
N PRO A 91 -7.90 4.28 -2.31
CA PRO A 91 -7.28 3.12 -2.92
C PRO A 91 -5.86 3.45 -3.38
N PHE A 92 -4.92 2.54 -3.12
CA PHE A 92 -3.60 2.59 -3.73
C PHE A 92 -3.72 2.16 -5.18
N LEU A 93 -3.26 3.01 -6.11
CA LEU A 93 -3.42 2.80 -7.54
C LEU A 93 -2.68 1.55 -8.03
N GLU A 94 -1.51 1.30 -7.46
CA GLU A 94 -0.56 0.27 -7.90
C GLU A 94 -0.65 -1.03 -7.10
N ILE A 95 -1.30 -1.04 -5.94
CA ILE A 95 -1.33 -2.22 -5.05
C ILE A 95 -2.41 -3.19 -5.52
N CYS A 96 -1.95 -4.34 -6.03
CA CYS A 96 -2.78 -5.49 -6.30
C CYS A 96 -2.53 -6.58 -5.25
N SER A 97 -3.57 -6.93 -4.48
CA SER A 97 -3.47 -8.05 -3.55
C SER A 97 -3.24 -9.34 -4.33
N PRO A 98 -2.24 -10.15 -3.97
CA PRO A 98 -2.10 -11.49 -4.55
C PRO A 98 -3.35 -12.32 -4.20
N PRO A 99 -3.74 -13.29 -5.04
CA PRO A 99 -4.80 -14.23 -4.70
C PRO A 99 -4.46 -14.93 -3.37
N PRO A 100 -5.48 -15.25 -2.54
CA PRO A 100 -5.26 -16.02 -1.32
C PRO A 100 -4.57 -17.34 -1.66
N VAL A 101 -3.59 -17.72 -0.83
CA VAL A 101 -2.86 -18.99 -0.91
C VAL A 101 -3.71 -20.11 -0.33
#